data_AF-A0A401T7Q8-F1
#
_entry.id   AF-A0A401T7Q8-F1
#
_cell.length_a   1.000
_cell.length_b   1.000
_cell.length_c   1.000
_cell.angle_alpha   90.00
_cell.angle_beta   90.00
_cell.angle_gamma   90.00
#
_symmetry.space_group_name_H-M   'P 1'
#
loop_
_entity.id
_entity.type
_entity.pdbx_description
1 polymer ?
#
loop_
_entity_poly.entity_id
_entity_poly.type
_entity_poly.pdbx_seq_one_letter_code
_entity_poly.pdbx_strand_id
1 'polypeptide(L)'
;MSNGSTNLWVYDTLENYRYLQYFSWVLYHVILTMVSAGVAKYISPQAAGSGIPELKVTLRGVVLDEFFTFRTFVAKLIGVICTLAAGSTIFLGKVGPFVHMATILATLLGKVMVKFAGTKENKGRKYEMLIAGAAVGVACCFVAPVGGVLFSVETTATHFAVRNYWRGFFAATCAALMFRVLAVVNNEHETVAVLFTTNWKVEFPFDLPEFLSFAILGVVCGCLCCVYLFCHRNLTIFMTNHKKISRFMADK
;
A
#
# COMPACT_ATOMS: atom_id res chain seq x y z
N MET A 1 -22.19 -20.92 13.52
CA MET A 1 -21.11 -21.14 12.54
C MET A 1 -19.97 -20.24 12.96
N SER A 2 -18.90 -20.84 13.49
CA SER A 2 -17.78 -20.12 14.08
C SER A 2 -17.03 -19.32 13.00
N ASN A 3 -16.81 -18.04 13.28
CA ASN A 3 -16.04 -17.08 12.48
C ASN A 3 -14.54 -17.45 12.45
N GLY A 4 -14.20 -18.56 11.80
CA GLY A 4 -12.85 -18.82 11.32
C GLY A 4 -12.72 -18.18 9.94
N SER A 5 -11.83 -17.20 9.80
CA SER A 5 -11.42 -16.62 8.52
C SER A 5 -11.28 -17.73 7.46
N THR A 6 -12.04 -17.63 6.37
CA THR A 6 -12.25 -18.66 5.33
C THR A 6 -10.98 -19.32 4.79
N ASN A 7 -9.83 -18.65 4.89
CA ASN A 7 -8.52 -19.18 4.50
C ASN A 7 -7.97 -20.29 5.42
N LEU A 8 -8.47 -20.41 6.66
CA LEU A 8 -8.02 -21.42 7.63
C LEU A 8 -8.90 -22.67 7.68
N TRP A 9 -10.08 -22.65 7.07
CA TRP A 9 -11.02 -23.77 7.16
C TRP A 9 -10.43 -25.10 6.67
N VAL A 10 -9.71 -25.08 5.54
CA VAL A 10 -9.03 -26.27 5.01
C VAL A 10 -7.92 -26.75 5.95
N TYR A 11 -7.18 -25.80 6.54
CA TYR A 11 -6.09 -26.10 7.48
C TYR A 11 -6.61 -26.71 8.79
N ASP A 12 -7.74 -26.21 9.29
CA ASP A 12 -8.39 -26.67 10.52
C ASP A 12 -9.06 -28.04 10.31
N THR A 13 -9.65 -28.28 9.14
CA THR A 13 -10.25 -29.58 8.79
C THR A 13 -9.20 -30.71 8.70
N LEU A 14 -7.94 -30.36 8.43
CA LEU A 14 -6.83 -31.29 8.26
C LEU A 14 -5.99 -31.52 9.53
N GLU A 15 -6.46 -31.05 10.70
CA GLU A 15 -5.71 -31.11 11.97
C GLU A 15 -5.19 -32.51 12.32
N ASN A 16 -5.95 -33.55 12.03
CA ASN A 16 -5.58 -34.94 12.30
C ASN A 16 -4.48 -35.49 11.37
N TYR A 17 -4.20 -34.83 10.23
CA TYR A 17 -3.25 -35.29 9.21
C TYR A 17 -2.10 -34.29 9.06
N ARG A 18 -1.10 -34.36 9.95
CA ARG A 18 0.00 -33.38 10.04
C ARG A 18 0.73 -33.09 8.72
N TYR A 19 1.02 -34.13 7.94
CA TYR A 19 1.71 -33.96 6.64
C TYR A 19 0.82 -33.28 5.60
N LEU A 20 -0.47 -33.64 5.55
CA LEU A 20 -1.42 -33.07 4.60
C LEU A 20 -1.76 -31.61 4.97
N GLN A 21 -1.85 -31.31 6.27
CA GLN A 21 -2.00 -29.97 6.80
C GLN A 21 -0.82 -29.07 6.41
N TYR A 22 0.42 -29.54 6.60
CA TYR A 22 1.62 -28.81 6.20
C TYR A 22 1.66 -28.57 4.69
N PHE A 23 1.38 -29.60 3.89
CA PHE A 23 1.38 -29.50 2.44
C PHE A 23 0.32 -28.50 1.94
N SER A 24 -0.90 -28.56 2.48
CA SER A 24 -1.99 -27.62 2.17
C SER A 24 -1.58 -26.18 2.47
N TRP A 25 -0.97 -25.94 3.63
CA TRP A 25 -0.47 -24.63 4.02
C TRP A 25 0.57 -24.10 3.04
N VAL A 26 1.62 -24.87 2.74
CA VAL A 26 2.67 -24.42 1.82
C VAL A 26 2.12 -24.21 0.41
N LEU A 27 1.32 -25.15 -0.09
CA LEU A 27 0.78 -25.10 -1.45
C LEU A 27 -0.09 -23.87 -1.68
N TYR A 28 -0.97 -23.54 -0.74
CA TYR A 28 -1.84 -22.35 -0.83
C TYR A 28 -1.04 -21.06 -1.03
N HIS A 29 -0.02 -20.84 -0.19
CA HIS A 29 0.80 -19.64 -0.23
C HIS A 29 1.72 -19.58 -1.47
N VAL A 30 2.27 -20.73 -1.88
CA VAL A 30 3.09 -20.83 -3.10
C VAL A 30 2.25 -20.53 -4.35
N ILE A 31 1.02 -21.04 -4.45
CA ILE A 31 0.15 -20.77 -5.59
C ILE A 31 -0.19 -19.27 -5.66
N LEU A 32 -0.61 -18.66 -4.55
CA LEU A 32 -0.96 -17.24 -4.52
C LEU A 32 0.21 -16.32 -4.86
N THR A 33 1.42 -16.63 -4.35
CA THR A 33 2.63 -15.88 -4.70
C THR A 33 3.00 -16.04 -6.17
N MET A 34 2.90 -17.25 -6.72
CA MET A 34 3.15 -17.51 -8.14
C MET A 34 2.17 -16.75 -9.03
N VAL A 35 0.88 -16.69 -8.68
CA VAL A 35 -0.11 -15.91 -9.44
C VAL A 35 0.21 -14.42 -9.36
N SER A 36 0.51 -13.88 -8.18
CA SER A 36 0.91 -12.47 -8.01
C SER A 36 2.13 -12.11 -8.87
N ALA A 37 3.19 -12.92 -8.81
CA ALA A 37 4.41 -12.73 -9.60
C ALA A 37 4.16 -12.90 -11.11
N GLY A 38 3.36 -13.90 -11.51
CA GLY A 38 3.00 -14.16 -12.90
C GLY A 38 2.21 -13.00 -13.51
N VAL A 39 1.24 -12.45 -12.78
CA VAL A 39 0.46 -11.28 -13.23
C VAL A 39 1.36 -10.06 -13.43
N ALA A 40 2.26 -9.77 -12.49
CA ALA A 40 3.23 -8.69 -12.66
C ALA A 40 4.15 -8.94 -13.87
N LYS A 41 4.62 -10.17 -14.07
CA LYS A 41 5.53 -10.49 -15.18
C LYS A 41 4.85 -10.43 -16.55
N TYR A 42 3.72 -11.11 -16.72
CA TYR A 42 3.09 -11.30 -18.03
C TYR A 42 2.12 -10.16 -18.40
N ILE A 43 1.44 -9.55 -17.42
CA ILE A 43 0.50 -8.46 -17.70
C ILE A 43 1.21 -7.11 -17.71
N SER A 44 1.92 -6.71 -16.66
CA SER A 44 2.61 -5.41 -16.66
C SER A 44 3.78 -5.41 -15.70
N PRO A 45 5.04 -5.41 -16.18
CA PRO A 45 6.21 -5.40 -15.30
C PRO A 45 6.24 -4.15 -14.42
N GLN A 46 5.63 -3.05 -14.86
CA GLN A 46 5.46 -1.80 -14.11
C GLN A 46 4.55 -1.96 -12.87
N ALA A 47 3.80 -3.06 -12.75
CA ALA A 47 3.00 -3.35 -11.57
C ALA A 47 3.84 -3.88 -10.40
N ALA A 48 5.07 -4.34 -10.65
CA ALA A 48 5.94 -4.90 -9.63
C ALA A 48 6.31 -3.86 -8.55
N GLY A 49 6.47 -4.34 -7.32
CA GLY A 49 6.92 -3.51 -6.19
C GLY A 49 5.89 -2.48 -5.71
N SER A 50 6.37 -1.53 -4.89
CA SER A 50 5.55 -0.54 -4.19
C SER A 50 4.90 0.47 -5.16
N GLY A 51 5.69 1.13 -6.00
CA GLY A 51 5.24 2.22 -6.87
C GLY A 51 5.38 3.62 -6.27
N ILE A 52 5.67 3.74 -4.96
CA ILE A 52 5.97 5.03 -4.32
C ILE A 52 7.27 5.66 -4.85
N PRO A 53 8.39 4.92 -5.01
CA PRO A 53 9.63 5.49 -5.54
C PRO A 53 9.45 6.09 -6.95
N GLU A 54 8.76 5.39 -7.83
CA GLU A 54 8.49 5.79 -9.21
C GLU A 54 7.53 6.99 -9.27
N LEU A 55 6.53 7.03 -8.39
CA LEU A 55 5.68 8.20 -8.20
C LEU A 55 6.49 9.42 -7.74
N LYS A 56 7.43 9.24 -6.80
CA LYS A 56 8.31 10.30 -6.32
C LYS A 56 9.22 10.82 -7.42
N VAL A 57 9.76 9.94 -8.26
CA VAL A 57 10.55 10.29 -9.45
C VAL A 57 9.69 11.05 -10.47
N THR A 58 8.44 10.64 -10.67
CA THR A 58 7.48 11.35 -11.52
C THR A 58 7.22 12.76 -11.02
N LEU A 59 6.95 12.93 -9.73
CA LEU A 59 6.68 14.23 -9.11
C LEU A 59 7.90 15.18 -9.14
N ARG A 60 9.11 14.63 -9.30
CA ARG A 60 10.34 15.40 -9.54
C ARG A 60 10.56 15.81 -11.01
N GLY A 61 9.69 15.38 -11.93
CA GLY A 61 9.71 15.81 -13.32
C GLY A 61 10.03 14.72 -14.36
N VAL A 62 10.38 13.50 -13.93
CA VAL A 62 10.71 12.40 -14.84
C VAL A 62 9.43 11.69 -15.27
N VAL A 63 9.06 11.80 -16.55
CA VAL A 63 7.80 11.24 -17.04
C VAL A 63 7.95 9.74 -17.31
N LEU A 64 7.18 8.92 -16.59
CA LEU A 64 7.07 7.46 -16.77
C LEU A 64 5.70 7.11 -17.37
N ASP A 65 5.54 7.21 -18.69
CA ASP A 65 4.21 7.10 -19.32
C ASP A 65 3.58 5.71 -19.23
N GLU A 66 4.39 4.64 -19.28
CA GLU A 66 3.91 3.25 -19.15
C GLU A 66 3.50 2.87 -17.72
N PHE A 67 3.89 3.69 -16.73
CA PHE A 67 3.63 3.42 -15.32
C PHE A 67 2.17 3.71 -14.95
N PHE A 68 1.57 4.75 -15.53
CA PHE A 68 0.21 5.20 -15.23
C PHE A 68 -0.87 4.65 -16.18
N THR A 69 -0.80 3.36 -16.53
CA THR A 69 -1.74 2.73 -17.48
C THR A 69 -2.82 1.92 -16.77
N PHE A 70 -4.00 1.80 -17.40
CA PHE A 70 -5.09 0.96 -16.91
C PHE A 70 -4.68 -0.53 -16.86
N ARG A 71 -3.83 -0.97 -17.78
CA ARG A 71 -3.25 -2.33 -17.78
C ARG A 71 -2.45 -2.58 -16.50
N THR A 72 -1.62 -1.62 -16.07
CA THR A 72 -0.87 -1.69 -14.82
C THR A 72 -1.79 -1.69 -13.60
N PHE A 73 -2.90 -0.94 -13.63
CA PHE A 73 -3.90 -0.95 -12.56
C PHE A 73 -4.51 -2.35 -12.35
N VAL A 74 -5.00 -2.99 -13.42
CA VAL A 74 -5.60 -4.33 -13.32
C VAL A 74 -4.59 -5.37 -12.85
N ALA A 75 -3.38 -5.35 -13.40
CA ALA A 75 -2.30 -6.25 -12.98
C ALA A 75 -1.98 -6.08 -11.49
N LYS A 76 -1.86 -4.83 -11.03
CA LYS A 76 -1.53 -4.53 -9.64
C LYS A 76 -2.65 -4.89 -8.69
N LEU A 77 -3.91 -4.68 -9.07
CA LEU A 77 -5.08 -5.08 -8.29
C LEU A 77 -5.08 -6.59 -8.02
N ILE A 78 -4.94 -7.41 -9.05
CA ILE A 78 -4.94 -8.88 -8.92
C ILE A 78 -3.74 -9.32 -8.06
N GLY A 79 -2.53 -8.80 -8.33
CA GLY A 79 -1.34 -9.16 -7.57
C GLY A 79 -1.43 -8.81 -6.08
N VAL A 80 -2.00 -7.65 -5.75
CA VAL A 80 -2.20 -7.23 -4.36
C VAL A 80 -3.26 -8.10 -3.67
N ILE A 81 -4.36 -8.45 -4.34
CA ILE A 81 -5.37 -9.36 -3.78
C ILE A 81 -4.73 -10.71 -3.43
N CYS A 82 -3.95 -11.30 -4.34
CA CYS A 82 -3.25 -12.56 -4.08
C CYS A 82 -2.24 -12.45 -2.94
N THR A 83 -1.49 -11.33 -2.87
CA THR A 83 -0.50 -11.09 -1.82
C THR A 83 -1.15 -10.92 -0.45
N LEU A 84 -2.29 -10.22 -0.38
CA LEU A 84 -3.06 -10.05 0.85
C LEU A 84 -3.78 -11.34 1.27
N ALA A 85 -4.26 -12.13 0.31
CA ALA A 85 -4.87 -13.43 0.59
C ALA A 85 -3.88 -14.43 1.20
N ALA A 86 -2.61 -14.36 0.79
CA ALA A 86 -1.54 -15.14 1.39
C ALA A 86 -1.14 -14.68 2.81
N GLY A 87 -1.66 -13.53 3.26
CA GLY A 87 -1.65 -13.16 4.68
C GLY A 87 -0.26 -13.01 5.30
N SER A 88 -0.13 -13.49 6.54
CA SER A 88 1.02 -13.25 7.40
C SER A 88 2.29 -14.04 7.02
N THR A 89 2.20 -15.05 6.15
CA THR A 89 3.36 -15.86 5.76
C THR A 89 4.36 -15.09 4.90
N ILE A 90 3.88 -14.27 3.97
CA ILE A 90 4.72 -13.42 3.13
C ILE A 90 5.05 -12.10 3.85
N PHE A 91 4.20 -11.67 4.79
CA PHE A 91 4.37 -10.46 5.59
C PHE A 91 4.59 -9.19 4.74
N LEU A 92 3.70 -8.95 3.78
CA LEU A 92 3.72 -7.77 2.91
C LEU A 92 2.50 -6.86 3.13
N GLY A 93 2.74 -5.55 3.03
CA GLY A 93 1.70 -4.52 3.20
C GLY A 93 1.08 -4.05 1.87
N LYS A 94 -0.10 -3.41 1.98
CA LYS A 94 -0.87 -2.88 0.84
C LYS A 94 -0.59 -1.41 0.46
N VAL A 95 0.05 -0.65 1.34
CA VAL A 95 0.10 0.84 1.25
C VAL A 95 0.68 1.33 -0.07
N GLY A 96 1.89 0.87 -0.42
CA GLY A 96 2.56 1.29 -1.65
C GLY A 96 1.75 1.00 -2.91
N PRO A 97 1.33 -0.26 -3.12
CA PRO A 97 0.51 -0.61 -4.27
C PRO A 97 -0.80 0.16 -4.37
N PHE A 98 -1.48 0.43 -3.25
CA PHE A 98 -2.71 1.23 -3.22
C PHE A 98 -2.48 2.69 -3.58
N VAL A 99 -1.37 3.29 -3.10
CA VAL A 99 -0.96 4.64 -3.53
C VAL A 99 -0.76 4.66 -5.04
N HIS A 100 -0.05 3.69 -5.60
CA HIS A 100 0.13 3.61 -7.04
C HIS A 100 -1.22 3.49 -7.78
N MET A 101 -2.07 2.54 -7.39
CA MET A 101 -3.39 2.36 -8.00
C MET A 101 -4.26 3.63 -7.94
N ALA A 102 -4.27 4.33 -6.81
CA ALA A 102 -5.01 5.59 -6.66
C ALA A 102 -4.46 6.69 -7.58
N THR A 103 -3.14 6.78 -7.76
CA THR A 103 -2.54 7.73 -8.72
C THR A 103 -2.79 7.38 -10.18
N ILE A 104 -2.88 6.08 -10.53
CA ILE A 104 -3.32 5.65 -11.87
C ILE A 104 -4.76 6.11 -12.10
N LEU A 105 -5.67 5.84 -11.16
CA LEU A 105 -7.07 6.27 -11.25
C LEU A 105 -7.19 7.79 -11.35
N ALA A 106 -6.45 8.55 -10.55
CA ALA A 106 -6.42 10.01 -10.65
C ALA A 106 -5.96 10.48 -12.04
N THR A 107 -4.93 9.85 -12.61
CA THR A 107 -4.43 10.17 -13.95
C THR A 107 -5.46 9.84 -15.04
N LEU A 108 -6.11 8.68 -14.96
CA LEU A 108 -7.14 8.27 -15.91
C LEU A 108 -8.37 9.18 -15.84
N LEU A 109 -8.84 9.51 -14.64
CA LEU A 109 -9.92 10.47 -14.42
C LEU A 109 -9.54 11.85 -14.97
N GLY A 110 -8.29 12.29 -14.78
CA GLY A 110 -7.79 13.54 -15.33
C GLY A 110 -7.89 13.59 -16.86
N LYS A 111 -7.46 12.52 -17.55
CA LYS A 111 -7.58 12.38 -19.01
C LYS A 111 -9.03 12.44 -19.48
N VAL A 112 -9.91 11.73 -18.78
CA VAL A 112 -11.36 11.72 -19.06
C VAL A 112 -11.94 13.13 -18.91
N MET A 113 -11.66 13.82 -17.81
CA MET A 113 -12.15 15.18 -17.55
C MET A 113 -11.64 16.20 -18.57
N VAL A 114 -10.38 16.10 -18.99
CA VAL A 114 -9.81 16.98 -20.02
C VAL A 114 -10.52 16.78 -21.36
N LYS A 115 -10.78 15.52 -21.74
CA LYS A 115 -11.54 15.17 -22.95
C LYS A 115 -12.98 15.70 -22.90
N PHE A 116 -13.67 15.54 -21.77
CA PHE A 116 -15.03 16.04 -21.59
C PHE A 116 -15.12 17.57 -21.59
N ALA A 117 -14.14 18.25 -20.97
CA ALA A 117 -14.12 19.71 -20.89
C ALA A 117 -13.59 20.40 -22.17
N GLY A 118 -13.10 19.64 -23.16
CA GLY A 118 -12.49 20.21 -24.37
C GLY A 118 -11.25 21.06 -24.11
N THR A 119 -10.57 20.86 -22.98
CA THR A 119 -9.40 21.65 -22.58
C THR A 119 -8.10 20.95 -22.99
N LYS A 120 -6.97 21.68 -22.97
CA LYS A 120 -5.64 21.07 -23.17
C LYS A 120 -5.11 20.50 -21.85
N GLU A 121 -4.41 19.38 -21.91
CA GLU A 121 -3.74 18.81 -20.74
C GLU A 121 -2.71 19.80 -20.18
N ASN A 122 -2.80 20.06 -18.88
CA ASN A 122 -1.82 20.88 -18.16
C ASN A 122 -0.98 19.99 -17.24
N LYS A 123 0.34 19.98 -17.45
CA LYS A 123 1.31 19.23 -16.64
C LYS A 123 1.20 19.56 -15.15
N GLY A 124 1.01 20.84 -14.80
CA GLY A 124 0.85 21.27 -13.41
C GLY A 124 -0.38 20.63 -12.76
N ARG A 125 -1.52 20.64 -13.44
CA ARG A 125 -2.75 20.00 -12.93
C ARG A 125 -2.61 18.49 -12.82
N LYS A 126 -1.90 17.83 -13.74
CA LYS A 126 -1.58 16.39 -13.64
C LYS A 126 -0.81 16.09 -12.35
N TYR A 127 0.19 16.91 -12.00
CA TYR A 127 0.91 16.76 -10.72
C TYR A 127 0.02 16.99 -9.49
N GLU A 128 -0.84 18.02 -9.52
CA GLU A 128 -1.80 18.25 -8.43
C GLU A 128 -2.73 17.02 -8.23
N MET A 129 -3.14 16.36 -9.32
CA MET A 129 -3.95 15.15 -9.26
C MET A 129 -3.19 13.93 -8.75
N LEU A 130 -1.91 13.77 -9.11
CA LEU A 130 -1.06 12.69 -8.59
C LEU A 130 -0.86 12.81 -7.08
N ILE A 131 -0.62 14.02 -6.59
CA ILE A 131 -0.51 14.32 -5.15
C ILE A 131 -1.81 13.97 -4.40
N ALA A 132 -2.95 14.39 -4.95
CA ALA A 132 -4.26 14.08 -4.36
C ALA A 132 -4.54 12.57 -4.39
N GLY A 133 -4.23 11.89 -5.50
CA GLY A 133 -4.35 10.44 -5.63
C GLY A 133 -3.49 9.69 -4.62
N ALA A 134 -2.27 10.17 -4.35
CA ALA A 134 -1.40 9.58 -3.34
C ALA A 134 -1.98 9.69 -1.93
N ALA A 135 -2.51 10.87 -1.58
CA ALA A 135 -3.18 11.09 -0.29
C ALA A 135 -4.40 10.18 -0.12
N VAL A 136 -5.22 10.07 -1.17
CA VAL A 136 -6.38 9.17 -1.20
C VAL A 136 -5.96 7.71 -1.03
N GLY A 137 -4.92 7.26 -1.73
CA GLY A 137 -4.45 5.87 -1.65
C GLY A 137 -4.04 5.45 -0.23
N VAL A 138 -3.36 6.34 0.51
CA VAL A 138 -3.02 6.10 1.92
C VAL A 138 -4.25 6.18 2.82
N ALA A 139 -5.11 7.17 2.60
CA ALA A 139 -6.34 7.33 3.37
C ALA A 139 -7.28 6.12 3.23
N CYS A 140 -7.40 5.53 2.03
CA CYS A 140 -8.12 4.27 1.81
C CYS A 140 -7.50 3.09 2.55
N CYS A 141 -6.17 3.06 2.70
CA CYS A 141 -5.50 1.94 3.35
C CYS A 141 -5.75 1.89 4.85
N PHE A 142 -5.71 3.06 5.50
CA PHE A 142 -5.73 3.20 6.96
C PHE A 142 -7.01 3.82 7.50
N VAL A 143 -7.91 4.27 6.63
CA VAL A 143 -9.12 5.02 7.00
C VAL A 143 -8.79 6.26 7.84
N ALA A 144 -7.67 6.90 7.51
CA ALA A 144 -7.07 8.01 8.24
C ALA A 144 -6.79 9.18 7.27
N PRO A 145 -7.74 10.11 7.07
CA PRO A 145 -7.62 11.15 6.04
C PRO A 145 -6.49 12.14 6.32
N VAL A 146 -6.35 12.59 7.57
CA VAL A 146 -5.27 13.51 7.98
C VAL A 146 -3.89 12.87 7.75
N GLY A 147 -3.71 11.63 8.24
CA GLY A 147 -2.46 10.89 8.06
C GLY A 147 -2.13 10.64 6.59
N GLY A 148 -3.12 10.35 5.76
CA GLY A 148 -2.92 10.14 4.32
C GLY A 148 -2.42 11.38 3.59
N VAL A 149 -2.96 12.56 3.92
CA VAL A 149 -2.49 13.83 3.33
C VAL A 149 -1.10 14.19 3.81
N LEU A 150 -0.83 14.09 5.12
CA LEU A 150 0.50 14.39 5.67
C LEU A 150 1.57 13.48 5.08
N PHE A 151 1.28 12.17 4.98
CA PHE A 151 2.15 11.23 4.30
C PHE A 151 2.41 11.62 2.85
N SER A 152 1.36 12.02 2.11
CA SER A 152 1.51 12.47 0.72
C SER A 152 2.44 13.68 0.64
N VAL A 153 2.28 14.67 1.52
CA VAL A 153 3.14 15.87 1.57
C VAL A 153 4.59 15.48 1.86
N GLU A 154 4.84 14.72 2.92
CA GLU A 154 6.19 14.35 3.39
C GLU A 154 6.95 13.48 2.38
N THR A 155 6.25 12.54 1.72
CA THR A 155 6.90 11.57 0.84
C THR A 155 7.10 12.10 -0.58
N THR A 156 6.20 12.97 -1.05
CA THR A 156 6.19 13.38 -2.46
C THR A 156 6.80 14.75 -2.74
N ALA A 157 6.79 15.70 -1.79
CA ALA A 157 7.09 17.09 -2.09
C ALA A 157 8.31 17.65 -1.34
N THR A 158 9.15 18.39 -2.06
CA THR A 158 10.07 19.36 -1.45
C THR A 158 9.41 20.73 -1.29
N HIS A 159 8.47 21.05 -2.18
CA HIS A 159 7.65 22.27 -2.17
C HIS A 159 6.19 21.88 -2.43
N PHE A 160 5.28 22.36 -1.58
CA PHE A 160 3.88 21.96 -1.62
C PHE A 160 2.94 23.17 -1.54
N ALA A 161 2.06 23.31 -2.53
CA ALA A 161 1.05 24.37 -2.51
C ALA A 161 -0.07 24.00 -1.53
N VAL A 162 -0.42 24.92 -0.61
CA VAL A 162 -1.51 24.75 0.36
C VAL A 162 -2.85 24.42 -0.31
N ARG A 163 -3.08 24.90 -1.54
CA ARG A 163 -4.27 24.53 -2.32
C ARG A 163 -4.38 23.02 -2.57
N ASN A 164 -3.26 22.34 -2.79
CA ASN A 164 -3.24 20.89 -3.01
C ASN A 164 -3.50 20.13 -1.71
N TYR A 165 -3.16 20.72 -0.57
CA TYR A 165 -3.43 20.16 0.76
C TYR A 165 -4.94 20.00 0.95
N TRP A 166 -5.68 21.09 0.75
CA TRP A 166 -7.14 21.09 0.91
C TRP A 166 -7.85 20.14 -0.06
N ARG A 167 -7.40 20.09 -1.32
CA ARG A 167 -7.96 19.16 -2.31
C ARG A 167 -7.69 17.70 -1.96
N GLY A 168 -6.46 17.39 -1.53
CA GLY A 168 -6.08 16.07 -1.05
C GLY A 168 -6.86 15.68 0.19
N PHE A 169 -7.04 16.61 1.14
CA PHE A 169 -7.80 16.40 2.37
C PHE A 169 -9.26 16.10 2.11
N PHE A 170 -9.92 16.91 1.29
CA PHE A 170 -11.30 16.65 0.89
C PHE A 170 -11.45 15.27 0.24
N ALA A 171 -10.62 14.96 -0.76
CA ALA A 171 -10.68 13.66 -1.44
C ALA A 171 -10.40 12.48 -0.47
N ALA A 172 -9.43 12.61 0.43
CA ALA A 172 -9.11 11.62 1.44
C ALA A 172 -10.26 11.41 2.44
N THR A 173 -10.94 12.48 2.87
CA THR A 173 -12.12 12.38 3.75
C THR A 173 -13.29 11.69 3.07
N CYS A 174 -13.58 12.00 1.80
CA CYS A 174 -14.60 11.30 1.02
C CYS A 174 -14.27 9.81 0.90
N ALA A 175 -13.01 9.48 0.61
CA ALA A 175 -12.57 8.09 0.50
C ALA A 175 -12.72 7.31 1.81
N ALA A 176 -12.28 7.90 2.93
CA ALA A 176 -12.41 7.30 4.26
C ALA A 176 -13.89 7.15 4.69
N LEU A 177 -14.73 8.14 4.38
CA LEU A 177 -16.17 8.09 4.63
C LEU A 177 -16.84 6.98 3.82
N MET A 178 -16.57 6.89 2.53
CA MET A 178 -17.13 5.85 1.66
C MET A 178 -16.73 4.45 2.13
N PHE A 179 -15.47 4.26 2.54
CA PHE A 179 -15.02 2.99 3.09
C PHE A 179 -15.81 2.59 4.35
N ARG A 180 -16.03 3.53 5.26
CA ARG A 180 -16.80 3.30 6.49
C ARG A 180 -18.28 3.03 6.22
N VAL A 181 -18.90 3.79 5.32
CA VAL A 181 -20.32 3.59 4.94
C VAL A 181 -20.52 2.23 4.30
N LEU A 182 -19.63 1.81 3.39
CA LEU A 182 -19.71 0.50 2.75
C LEU A 182 -19.58 -0.65 3.76
N ALA A 183 -18.72 -0.50 4.78
CA ALA A 183 -18.58 -1.53 5.82
C ALA A 183 -19.87 -1.70 6.66
N VAL A 184 -20.59 -0.60 6.92
CA VAL A 184 -21.90 -0.66 7.59
C VAL A 184 -22.95 -1.29 6.68
N VAL A 185 -22.98 -0.94 5.40
CA VAL A 185 -23.92 -1.53 4.42
C VAL A 185 -23.67 -3.02 4.22
N ASN A 186 -22.42 -3.47 4.28
CA ASN A 186 -22.05 -4.88 4.16
C ASN A 186 -22.27 -5.68 5.47
N ASN A 187 -22.83 -5.06 6.52
CA ASN A 187 -23.00 -5.63 7.85
C ASN A 187 -21.69 -6.14 8.50
N GLU A 188 -20.53 -5.60 8.10
CA GLU A 188 -19.24 -5.93 8.72
C GLU A 188 -19.06 -5.24 10.08
N HIS A 189 -19.66 -4.05 10.23
CA HIS A 189 -19.62 -3.25 11.47
C HIS A 189 -20.97 -2.63 11.77
N GLU A 190 -21.37 -2.63 13.05
CA GLU A 190 -22.63 -2.02 13.51
C GLU A 190 -22.60 -0.48 13.46
N THR A 191 -21.41 0.13 13.52
CA THR A 191 -21.25 1.59 13.53
C THR A 191 -20.01 2.02 12.75
N VAL A 192 -19.93 3.32 12.43
CA VAL A 192 -18.78 3.96 11.77
C VAL A 192 -17.60 4.12 12.74
N ALA A 193 -17.17 3.01 13.35
CA ALA A 193 -16.07 2.97 14.29
C ALA A 193 -14.70 2.96 13.57
N VAL A 194 -13.65 3.26 14.33
CA VAL A 194 -12.26 3.08 13.87
C VAL A 194 -11.95 1.58 13.83
N LEU A 195 -11.22 1.13 12.82
CA LEU A 195 -10.95 -0.31 12.57
C LEU A 195 -10.35 -1.05 13.77
N PHE A 196 -9.51 -0.35 14.56
CA PHE A 196 -8.94 -0.87 15.80
C PHE A 196 -9.26 0.12 16.93
N THR A 197 -10.20 -0.24 17.79
CA THR A 197 -10.55 0.54 18.98
C THR A 197 -9.70 0.08 20.16
N THR A 198 -9.14 1.04 20.91
CA THR A 198 -8.42 0.78 22.15
C THR A 198 -9.00 1.65 23.24
N ASN A 199 -9.35 1.08 24.39
CA ASN A 199 -9.97 1.80 25.49
C ASN A 199 -8.94 2.07 26.60
N TRP A 200 -8.46 3.30 26.69
CA TRP A 200 -7.47 3.74 27.68
C TRP A 200 -8.10 4.70 28.69
N LYS A 201 -7.61 4.67 29.94
CA LYS A 201 -8.05 5.63 30.98
C LYS A 201 -7.44 7.00 30.68
N VAL A 202 -8.26 8.05 30.66
CA VAL A 202 -7.89 9.39 30.15
C VAL A 202 -7.46 10.36 31.26
N GLU A 203 -7.72 10.04 32.54
CA GLU A 203 -7.56 11.02 33.64
C GLU A 203 -6.10 11.36 33.99
N PHE A 204 -5.18 10.39 33.94
CA PHE A 204 -3.73 10.59 34.08
C PHE A 204 -2.99 9.51 33.29
N PRO A 205 -2.80 9.70 31.97
CA PRO A 205 -2.35 8.61 31.11
C PRO A 205 -0.84 8.33 31.23
N PHE A 206 -0.01 9.33 31.58
CA PHE A 206 1.44 9.17 31.65
C PHE A 206 2.09 10.05 32.74
N ASP A 207 3.10 9.50 33.41
CA ASP A 207 3.93 10.24 34.37
C ASP A 207 5.19 10.85 33.72
N LEU A 208 5.76 11.89 34.35
CA LEU A 208 6.95 12.59 33.84
C LEU A 208 8.15 11.65 33.52
N PRO A 209 8.48 10.63 34.34
CA PRO A 209 9.54 9.67 34.02
C PRO A 209 9.27 8.80 32.80
N GLU A 210 8.00 8.56 32.45
CA GLU A 210 7.64 7.72 31.30
C GLU A 210 7.99 8.39 29.97
N PHE A 211 8.02 9.73 29.91
CA PHE A 211 8.52 10.46 28.74
C PHE A 211 10.00 10.16 28.45
N LEU A 212 10.82 9.93 29.48
CA LEU A 212 12.20 9.51 29.28
C LEU A 212 12.27 8.10 28.68
N SER A 213 11.44 7.18 29.17
CA SER A 213 11.31 5.83 28.59
C SER A 213 10.85 5.88 27.13
N PHE A 214 9.91 6.75 26.76
CA PHE A 214 9.49 6.95 25.37
C PHE A 214 10.60 7.53 24.49
N ALA A 215 11.40 8.46 25.01
CA ALA A 215 12.56 8.99 24.29
C ALA A 215 13.60 7.89 24.02
N ILE A 216 13.92 7.06 25.01
CA ILE A 216 14.84 5.92 24.86
C ILE A 216 14.28 4.92 23.84
N LEU A 217 12.99 4.59 23.92
CA LEU A 217 12.33 3.72 22.95
C LEU A 217 12.43 4.29 21.52
N GLY A 218 12.24 5.60 21.36
CA GLY A 218 12.41 6.29 20.07
C GLY A 218 13.82 6.14 19.50
N VAL A 219 14.85 6.29 20.34
CA VAL A 219 16.26 6.08 19.94
C VAL A 219 16.49 4.63 19.52
N VAL A 220 16.03 3.65 20.30
CA VAL A 220 16.18 2.23 19.98
C VAL A 220 15.49 1.88 18.65
N CYS A 221 14.25 2.33 18.45
CA CYS A 221 13.53 2.16 17.19
C CYS A 221 14.25 2.82 16.01
N GLY A 222 14.82 4.01 16.20
CA GLY A 222 15.64 4.69 15.18
C GLY A 222 16.90 3.90 14.79
N CYS A 223 17.62 3.38 15.78
CA CYS A 223 18.80 2.53 15.55
C CYS A 223 18.44 1.24 14.81
N LEU A 224 17.38 0.54 15.24
CA LEU A 224 16.91 -0.67 14.57
C LEU A 224 16.47 -0.40 13.12
N CYS A 225 15.79 0.73 12.87
CA CYS A 225 15.43 1.16 11.53
C CYS A 225 16.67 1.39 10.64
N CYS A 226 17.71 2.02 11.18
CA CYS A 226 18.96 2.24 10.46
C CYS A 226 19.63 0.91 10.06
N VAL A 227 19.71 -0.06 10.97
CA VAL A 227 20.24 -1.40 10.70
C VAL A 227 19.41 -2.12 9.64
N TYR A 228 18.07 -2.07 9.75
CA TYR A 228 17.17 -2.65 8.75
C TYR A 228 17.41 -2.05 7.36
N LEU A 229 17.50 -0.72 7.24
CA LEU A 229 17.75 -0.04 5.97
C LEU A 229 19.11 -0.39 5.38
N PHE A 230 20.16 -0.50 6.21
CA PHE A 230 21.49 -0.92 5.79
C PHE A 230 21.47 -2.36 5.24
N CYS A 231 20.86 -3.29 5.98
CA CYS A 231 20.71 -4.69 5.56
C CYS A 231 19.90 -4.81 4.26
N HIS A 232 18.75 -4.13 4.18
CA HIS A 232 17.90 -4.15 3.00
C HIS A 232 18.63 -3.62 1.77
N ARG A 233 19.31 -2.47 1.88
CA ARG A 233 20.12 -1.90 0.80
C ARG A 233 21.21 -2.85 0.34
N ASN A 234 21.98 -3.41 1.27
CA ASN A 234 23.08 -4.31 0.92
C ASN A 234 22.58 -5.60 0.28
N LEU A 235 21.44 -6.14 0.74
CA LEU A 235 20.81 -7.31 0.15
C LEU A 235 20.37 -7.03 -1.29
N THR A 236 19.71 -5.90 -1.56
CA THR A 236 19.28 -5.53 -2.91
C THR A 236 20.49 -5.35 -3.86
N ILE A 237 21.56 -4.71 -3.38
CA ILE A 237 22.81 -4.55 -4.14
C ILE A 237 23.46 -5.92 -4.40
N PHE A 238 23.47 -6.81 -3.41
CA PHE A 238 24.00 -8.16 -3.57
C PHE A 238 23.22 -8.96 -4.62
N MET A 239 21.88 -8.94 -4.56
CA MET A 239 21.02 -9.64 -5.51
C MET A 239 21.20 -9.15 -6.96
N THR A 240 21.43 -7.84 -7.14
CA THR A 240 21.62 -7.23 -8.47
C THR A 240 23.04 -7.44 -9.01
N ASN A 241 24.07 -7.37 -8.16
CA ASN A 241 25.47 -7.51 -8.58
C ASN A 241 25.91 -8.96 -8.79
N HIS A 242 25.30 -9.93 -8.11
CA HIS A 242 25.73 -11.32 -8.19
C HIS A 242 25.32 -11.95 -9.54
N LYS A 243 26.30 -12.13 -10.43
CA LYS A 243 26.11 -12.58 -11.82
C LYS A 243 25.24 -13.83 -11.98
N LYS A 244 25.33 -14.82 -11.08
CA LYS A 244 24.50 -16.04 -11.17
C LYS A 244 23.03 -15.77 -10.86
N ILE A 245 22.76 -14.91 -9.87
CA ILE A 245 21.40 -14.54 -9.46
C ILE A 245 20.80 -13.62 -10.51
N SER A 246 21.58 -12.64 -10.99
CA SER A 246 21.17 -11.75 -12.08
C SER A 246 20.87 -12.51 -13.36
N ARG A 247 21.69 -13.48 -13.79
CA ARG A 247 21.36 -14.35 -14.95
C ARG A 247 20.09 -15.16 -14.72
N PHE A 248 19.94 -15.76 -13.55
CA PHE A 248 18.71 -16.50 -13.21
C PHE A 248 17.45 -15.61 -13.28
N MET A 249 17.56 -14.33 -12.92
CA MET A 249 16.47 -13.37 -13.01
C MET A 249 16.30 -12.77 -14.42
N ALA A 250 17.36 -12.67 -15.22
CA ALA A 250 17.36 -12.06 -16.56
C ALA A 250 16.97 -13.03 -17.68
N ASP A 251 17.21 -14.33 -17.51
CA ASP A 251 16.97 -15.36 -18.54
C ASP A 251 15.48 -15.73 -18.73
N LYS A 252 14.51 -14.95 -18.22
CA LYS A 252 13.08 -15.27 -18.35
C LYS A 252 12.15 -14.08 -18.44
#